data_AF-A0A1G2IPY0-F1
#
_entry.id   AF-A0A1G2IPY0-F1
#
_cell.length_a   1.000
_cell.length_b   1.000
_cell.length_c   1.000
_cell.angle_alpha   90.00
_cell.angle_beta   90.00
_cell.angle_gamma   90.00
#
_symmetry.space_group_name_H-M   'P 1'
#
loop_
_entity.id
_entity.type
_entity.pdbx_description
1 polymer ?
#
loop_
_entity_poly.entity_id
_entity_poly.type
_entity_poly.pdbx_seq_one_letter_code
_entity_poly.pdbx_strand_id
1 'polypeptide(L)'
;MAIIMISKEQFLIEHNKLSPLNLQATFALLTKFQEEKKPLLKDSDWSVDKLRIPLISWLLALPAEESKRSKEKKEKQIFKNYPETH
;
A
#
# COMPACT_ATOMS: atom_id res chain seq x y z
N MET A 1 -11.06 2.57 -22.41
CA MET A 1 -10.99 3.17 -21.07
C MET A 1 -10.10 4.40 -21.15
N ALA A 2 -10.58 5.56 -20.71
CA ALA A 2 -9.79 6.78 -20.72
C ALA A 2 -8.77 6.73 -19.58
N ILE A 3 -7.49 6.91 -19.87
CA ILE A 3 -6.44 7.00 -18.85
C ILE A 3 -6.57 8.37 -18.22
N ILE A 4 -7.08 8.44 -16.99
CA ILE A 4 -7.15 9.69 -16.24
C ILE A 4 -5.76 9.94 -15.65
N MET A 5 -5.09 10.96 -16.16
CA MET A 5 -3.90 11.53 -15.54
C MET A 5 -4.35 12.40 -14.37
N ILE A 6 -3.81 12.14 -13.20
CA ILE A 6 -4.15 12.83 -11.96
C ILE A 6 -2.89 13.36 -11.30
N SER A 7 -3.04 14.25 -10.32
CA SER A 7 -1.88 14.68 -9.53
C SER A 7 -1.38 13.56 -8.62
N LYS A 8 -0.14 13.67 -8.13
CA LYS A 8 0.43 12.73 -7.15
C LYS A 8 -0.40 12.68 -5.87
N GLU A 9 -0.93 13.83 -5.44
CA GLU A 9 -1.80 13.95 -4.27
C GLU A 9 -3.13 13.24 -4.48
N GLN A 10 -3.75 13.45 -5.65
CA GLN A 10 -4.99 12.76 -6.01
C GLN A 10 -4.78 11.24 -6.10
N PHE A 11 -3.66 10.81 -6.68
CA PHE A 11 -3.31 9.40 -6.75
C PHE A 11 -3.16 8.79 -5.35
N LEU A 12 -2.50 9.49 -4.42
CA LEU A 12 -2.35 9.05 -3.04
C LEU A 12 -3.71 8.85 -2.36
N ILE A 13 -4.63 9.81 -2.52
CA ILE A 13 -5.97 9.77 -1.92
C ILE A 13 -6.75 8.56 -2.47
N GLU A 14 -6.81 8.41 -3.79
CA GLU A 14 -7.55 7.32 -4.42
C GLU A 14 -6.94 5.95 -4.12
N HIS A 15 -5.61 5.83 -4.15
CA HIS A 15 -4.91 4.61 -3.76
C HIS A 15 -5.22 4.22 -2.30
N ASN A 16 -5.09 5.16 -1.36
CA ASN A 16 -5.29 4.88 0.07
C ASN A 16 -6.76 4.58 0.41
N LYS A 17 -7.71 5.23 -0.28
CA LYS A 17 -9.15 4.94 -0.15
C LYS A 17 -9.49 3.50 -0.54
N LEU A 18 -8.79 2.96 -1.54
CA LEU A 18 -9.03 1.62 -2.07
C LEU A 18 -8.10 0.54 -1.47
N SER A 19 -7.14 0.93 -0.62
CA SER A 19 -6.12 0.02 -0.09
C SER A 19 -6.33 -0.28 1.39
N PRO A 20 -6.08 -1.52 1.84
CA PRO A 20 -6.09 -1.85 3.26
C PRO A 20 -4.98 -1.09 4.00
N LEU A 21 -5.14 -0.93 5.32
CA LEU A 21 -4.21 -0.16 6.17
C LEU A 21 -2.73 -0.52 5.97
N ASN A 22 -2.42 -1.81 5.75
CA ASN A 22 -1.05 -2.29 5.56
C ASN A 22 -0.45 -2.01 4.17
N LEU A 23 -1.25 -1.49 3.23
CA LEU A 23 -0.84 -1.13 1.87
C LEU A 23 -1.11 0.36 1.56
N GLN A 24 -1.50 1.14 2.56
CA GLN A 24 -1.58 2.58 2.41
C GLN A 24 -0.18 3.15 2.22
N ALA A 25 -0.06 4.02 1.22
CA ALA A 25 1.16 4.73 0.93
C ALA A 25 1.18 6.08 1.67
N THR A 26 2.38 6.64 1.80
CA THR A 26 2.58 8.04 2.19
C THR A 26 3.20 8.80 1.02
N PHE A 27 3.17 10.12 1.08
CA PHE A 27 3.80 10.93 0.04
C PHE A 27 5.31 10.64 -0.11
N ALA A 28 6.00 10.39 1.01
CA ALA A 28 7.40 9.97 1.01
C ALA A 28 7.61 8.62 0.29
N LEU A 29 6.74 7.64 0.52
CA LEU A 29 6.78 6.36 -0.21
C LEU A 29 6.53 6.54 -1.70
N LEU A 30 5.63 7.43 -2.10
CA LEU A 30 5.41 7.73 -3.51
C LEU A 30 6.62 8.42 -4.16
N THR A 31 7.32 9.30 -3.43
CA THR A 31 8.58 9.90 -3.90
C THR A 31 9.66 8.83 -4.06
N LYS A 32 9.85 7.97 -3.06
CA LYS A 32 10.82 6.87 -3.12
C LYS A 32 10.51 5.90 -4.26
N PHE A 33 9.24 5.54 -4.45
CA PHE A 33 8.77 4.74 -5.58
C PHE A 33 9.11 5.41 -6.92
N GLN A 34 8.87 6.71 -7.06
CA GLN A 34 9.19 7.47 -8.27
C GLN A 34 10.71 7.52 -8.55
N GLU A 35 11.54 7.67 -7.51
CA GLU A 35 12.99 7.67 -7.63
C GLU A 35 13.54 6.30 -8.04
N GLU A 36 13.08 5.23 -7.41
CA GLU A 36 13.53 3.86 -7.68
C GLU A 36 12.97 3.30 -9.00
N LYS A 37 11.75 3.68 -9.36
CA LYS A 37 11.04 3.21 -10.56
C LYS A 37 10.91 4.29 -11.62
N LYS A 38 11.83 5.25 -11.63
CA LYS A 38 11.89 6.34 -12.62
C LYS A 38 11.72 5.89 -14.09
N PRO A 39 12.22 4.73 -14.54
CA PRO A 39 11.96 4.25 -15.90
C PRO A 39 10.47 3.93 -16.19
N LEU A 40 9.69 3.62 -15.16
CA LEU A 40 8.27 3.26 -15.27
C LEU A 40 7.34 4.48 -15.17
N LEU A 41 7.82 5.59 -14.60
CA LEU A 41 7.07 6.84 -14.50
C LEU A 41 7.71 7.87 -15.42
N LYS A 42 7.05 8.18 -16.55
CA LYS A 42 7.29 9.47 -17.20
C LYS A 42 6.92 10.55 -16.20
N ASP A 43 7.76 11.58 -16.06
CA ASP A 43 7.83 12.52 -14.91
C ASP A 43 6.53 13.24 -14.50
N SER A 44 5.40 13.00 -15.16
CA SER A 44 4.08 13.61 -14.92
C SER A 44 2.89 12.63 -14.89
N ASP A 45 3.10 11.34 -15.16
CA ASP A 45 2.02 10.45 -15.58
C ASP A 45 1.44 9.62 -14.42
N TRP A 46 1.01 10.28 -13.34
CA TRP A 46 0.31 9.59 -12.26
C TRP A 46 -1.07 9.13 -12.74
N SER A 47 -1.28 7.81 -12.75
CA SER A 47 -2.54 7.19 -13.17
C SER A 47 -2.84 6.00 -12.26
N VAL A 48 -4.06 5.97 -11.70
CA VAL A 48 -4.51 4.86 -10.83
C VAL A 48 -4.45 3.54 -11.58
N ASP A 49 -4.97 3.50 -12.81
CA ASP A 49 -5.07 2.26 -13.59
C ASP A 49 -3.70 1.67 -13.93
N LYS A 50 -2.69 2.52 -14.14
CA LYS A 50 -1.34 2.09 -14.54
C LYS A 50 -0.41 1.84 -13.36
N LEU A 51 -0.43 2.71 -12.36
CA LEU A 51 0.59 2.74 -11.31
C LEU A 51 0.16 2.09 -10.00
N ARG A 52 -1.14 1.87 -9.78
CA ARG A 52 -1.62 1.26 -8.53
C ARG A 52 -1.06 -0.14 -8.32
N ILE A 53 -1.12 -0.99 -9.33
CA ILE A 53 -0.61 -2.36 -9.24
C ILE A 53 0.93 -2.38 -9.08
N PRO A 54 1.72 -1.65 -9.89
CA PRO A 54 3.16 -1.50 -9.65
C PRO A 54 3.52 -1.01 -8.24
N LEU A 55 2.78 -0.04 -7.71
CA LEU A 55 3.00 0.47 -6.36
C LEU A 55 2.72 -0.60 -5.32
N ILE A 56 1.60 -1.32 -5.41
CA ILE A 56 1.27 -2.41 -4.47
C ILE A 56 2.35 -3.49 -4.49
N SER A 57 2.76 -3.92 -5.68
CA SER A 57 3.83 -4.92 -5.84
C SER A 57 5.14 -4.44 -5.23
N TRP A 58 5.48 -3.15 -5.40
CA TRP A 58 6.67 -2.56 -4.79
C TRP A 58 6.56 -2.49 -3.26
N LEU A 59 5.42 -2.04 -2.71
CA LEU A 59 5.17 -2.00 -1.26
C LEU A 59 5.26 -3.38 -0.62
N LEU A 60 4.76 -4.42 -1.29
CA LEU A 60 4.86 -5.80 -0.83
C LEU A 60 6.28 -6.37 -0.88
N ALA A 61 7.13 -5.84 -1.75
CA ALA A 61 8.53 -6.22 -1.85
C ALA A 61 9.44 -5.50 -0.84
N LEU A 62 8.94 -4.46 -0.16
CA LEU A 62 9.70 -3.75 0.86
C LEU A 62 9.96 -4.68 2.07
N PRO A 63 11.19 -4.70 2.62
CA PRO A 63 11.49 -5.44 3.83
C PRO A 63 10.54 -5.03 4.97
N ALA A 64 10.08 -6.00 5.76
CA ALA A 64 9.10 -5.83 6.85
C ALA A 64 9.51 -4.84 7.97
N GLU A 65 10.72 -4.29 7.90
CA GLU A 65 11.23 -3.25 8.79
C GLU A 65 10.68 -1.85 8.47
N GLU A 66 10.31 -1.56 7.21
CA GLU A 66 9.74 -0.25 6.82
C GLU A 66 8.21 -0.16 7.00
N SER A 67 7.51 -1.31 7.12
CA SER A 67 6.04 -1.38 7.23
C SER A 67 5.51 -1.44 8.68
N LYS A 68 6.33 -1.06 9.67
CA LYS A 68 5.98 -1.06 11.10
C LYS A 68 4.99 0.05 11.52
N ARG A 69 4.14 0.56 10.62
CA ARG A 69 2.94 1.31 11.04
C ARG A 69 1.78 0.31 11.11
N SER A 70 1.35 0.03 12.35
CA SER A 70 0.24 -0.86 12.73
C SER A 70 0.59 -2.33 12.98
N LYS A 71 1.55 -2.58 13.88
CA LYS A 71 1.60 -3.83 14.67
C LYS A 71 1.29 -3.56 16.16
N GLU A 72 0.26 -2.79 16.42
CA GLU A 72 -0.48 -2.81 17.69
C GLU A 72 -1.94 -3.00 17.25
N LYS A 73 -2.67 -4.09 17.48
CA LYS A 73 -2.58 -5.18 18.45
C LYS A 73 -3.02 -6.46 17.74
N LYS A 74 -2.18 -7.50 17.67
CA LYS A 74 -2.71 -8.87 17.70
C LYS A 74 -2.96 -9.18 19.17
N GLU A 75 -4.10 -8.70 19.68
CA GLU A 75 -4.66 -9.32 20.88
C GLU A 75 -4.85 -10.79 20.54
N LYS A 76 -4.13 -11.61 21.30
CA LYS A 76 -4.22 -13.07 21.28
C LYS A 76 -5.70 -13.41 21.39
N GLN A 77 -6.34 -13.81 20.29
CA GLN A 77 -7.61 -14.52 20.37
C GLN A 77 -7.28 -15.86 21.05
N ILE A 78 -7.34 -15.83 22.38
CA ILE A 78 -7.42 -17.01 23.21
C ILE A 78 -8.74 -17.66 22.83
N PHE A 79 -8.69 -18.73 22.04
CA PHE A 79 -9.81 -19.65 21.89
C PHE A 79 -9.99 -20.42 23.21
N LYS A 80 -10.50 -19.73 24.24
CA LYS A 80 -11.05 -20.38 25.44
C LYS A 80 -12.50 -20.67 25.12
N ASN A 81 -12.79 -21.87 24.63
CA ASN A 81 -14.06 -22.60 24.79
C ASN A 81 -14.05 -23.86 23.91
N TYR A 82 -13.09 -24.75 24.13
CA TYR A 82 -13.29 -26.15 23.75
C TYR A 82 -13.63 -26.91 25.03
N PRO A 83 -14.81 -27.56 25.12
CA PRO A 83 -15.11 -28.41 26.26
C PRO A 83 -14.17 -29.62 26.21
N GLU A 84 -13.49 -29.88 27.33
CA GLU A 84 -12.75 -31.12 27.53
C GLU A 84 -13.75 -32.28 27.57
N THR A 85 -13.48 -33.33 26.80
CA THR A 85 -14.27 -34.56 26.83
C THR A 85 -13.66 -35.46 27.90
N HIS A 86 -14.46 -35.84 28.90
CA HIS A 86 -14.10 -36.79 29.95
C HIS A 86 -14.23 -38.23 29.46
#